data_AF-A0AAE8EM29-F1
#
_entry.id   AF-A0AAE8EM29-F1
#
_cell.length_a   1.000
_cell.length_b   1.000
_cell.length_c   1.000
_cell.angle_alpha   90.00
_cell.angle_beta   90.00
_cell.angle_gamma   90.00
#
_symmetry.space_group_name_H-M   'P 1'
#
loop_
_entity.id
_entity.type
_entity.pdbx_description
1 polymer ?
#
loop_
_entity_poly.entity_id
_entity_poly.type
_entity_poly.pdbx_seq_one_letter_code
_entity_poly.pdbx_strand_id
1 'polypeptide(L)'
;MDHYLPKDLFPEFSITLVNLSPMCDICQGKKGTETVDDEGRRLFLHPYFDDFLDRQILRLEVGVPFNAPVSIALSPHPDIHRDLQDLVTRHLQGLDIQSRYYRYFQKAYIRLLRLVRKMREKDLDVRVQIEQFRDLALEKSINSWGHIFYEGVQHNEQLMEYLSKEDLPTL
;
A
#
# COMPACT_ATOMS: atom_id res chain seq x y z
N MET A 1 8.79 -2.20 17.41
CA MET A 1 7.69 -1.88 18.35
C MET A 1 7.90 -0.44 18.75
N ASP A 2 6.87 0.39 18.64
CA ASP A 2 6.92 1.84 18.90
C ASP A 2 5.80 2.27 19.85
N HIS A 3 6.01 3.37 20.54
CA HIS A 3 4.98 4.03 21.34
C HIS A 3 4.09 4.89 20.45
N TYR A 4 2.79 4.59 20.38
CA TYR A 4 1.86 5.40 19.58
C TYR A 4 1.85 6.85 20.08
N LEU A 5 1.57 7.03 21.39
CA LEU A 5 1.81 8.25 22.13
C LEU A 5 3.25 8.28 22.64
N PRO A 6 4.07 9.29 22.28
CA PRO A 6 5.49 9.32 22.61
C PRO A 6 5.73 9.28 24.12
N LYS A 7 6.58 8.36 24.57
CA LYS A 7 6.91 8.17 26.00
C LYS A 7 7.47 9.43 26.68
N ASP A 8 8.14 10.31 25.93
CA ASP A 8 8.74 11.52 26.48
C ASP A 8 7.68 12.59 26.82
N LEU A 9 6.52 12.52 26.16
CA LEU A 9 5.36 13.39 26.40
C LEU A 9 4.29 12.72 27.26
N PHE A 10 4.16 11.40 27.17
CA PHE A 10 3.15 10.59 27.85
C PHE A 10 3.78 9.38 28.58
N PRO A 11 4.66 9.63 29.57
CA PRO A 11 5.41 8.57 30.24
C PRO A 11 4.50 7.54 30.94
N GLU A 12 3.35 7.96 31.45
CA GLU A 12 2.34 7.12 32.09
C GLU A 12 1.79 6.01 31.17
N PHE A 13 1.82 6.22 29.85
CA PHE A 13 1.36 5.23 28.87
C PHE A 13 2.50 4.35 28.32
N SER A 14 3.74 4.51 28.78
CA SER A 14 4.92 3.85 28.19
C SER A 14 4.90 2.32 28.29
N ILE A 15 4.23 1.77 29.29
CA ILE A 15 4.11 0.31 29.51
C ILE A 15 2.72 -0.22 29.15
N THR A 16 1.83 0.64 28.67
CA THR A 16 0.47 0.25 28.33
C THR A 16 0.47 -0.49 26.99
N LEU A 17 -0.03 -1.73 26.96
CA LEU A 17 0.00 -2.58 25.77
C LEU A 17 -0.62 -1.93 24.54
N VAL A 18 -1.76 -1.24 24.71
CA VAL A 18 -2.42 -0.55 23.59
C VAL A 18 -1.61 0.63 23.06
N ASN A 19 -0.67 1.17 23.83
CA ASN A 19 0.27 2.20 23.37
C ASN A 19 1.52 1.62 22.68
N LEU A 20 1.77 0.30 22.79
CA LEU A 20 2.89 -0.40 22.16
C LEU A 20 2.45 -1.01 20.83
N SER A 21 2.70 -0.29 19.75
CA SER A 21 2.26 -0.66 18.39
C SER A 21 3.38 -1.30 17.56
N PRO A 22 3.06 -2.24 16.65
CA PRO A 22 4.02 -2.74 15.68
C PRO A 22 4.39 -1.62 14.70
N MET A 23 5.65 -1.23 14.72
CA MET A 23 6.22 -0.31 13.76
C MET A 23 7.69 -0.67 13.56
N CYS A 24 8.16 -0.57 12.32
CA CYS A 24 9.56 -0.72 11.97
C CYS A 24 10.34 0.56 12.33
N ASP A 25 11.65 0.40 12.51
CA ASP A 25 12.64 1.45 12.76
C ASP A 25 12.53 2.68 11.83
N ILE A 26 12.39 2.47 10.52
CA ILE A 26 12.33 3.58 9.56
C ILE A 26 11.02 4.39 9.71
N CYS A 27 9.88 3.73 9.96
CA CYS A 27 8.61 4.46 10.18
C CYS A 27 8.63 5.16 11.53
N GLN A 28 9.20 4.51 12.55
CA GLN A 28 9.39 5.12 13.88
C GLN A 28 10.25 6.38 13.79
N GLY A 29 11.35 6.33 13.02
CA GLY A 29 12.21 7.49 12.80
C GLY A 29 11.50 8.63 12.06
N LYS A 30 10.62 8.34 11.11
CA LYS A 30 9.79 9.34 10.42
C LYS A 30 8.72 9.95 11.34
N LYS A 31 8.03 9.13 12.12
CA LYS A 31 7.01 9.55 13.09
C LYS A 31 7.59 10.43 14.20
N GLY A 32 8.75 10.07 14.72
CA GLY A 32 9.37 10.76 15.85
C GLY A 32 8.41 10.87 17.03
N THR A 33 8.18 12.10 17.48
CA THR A 33 7.29 12.44 18.60
C THR A 33 5.95 13.03 18.14
N GLU A 34 5.67 13.05 16.83
CA GLU A 34 4.44 13.63 16.29
C GLU A 34 3.23 12.72 16.58
N THR A 35 2.07 13.35 16.79
CA THR A 35 0.79 12.66 17.02
C THR A 35 -0.38 13.36 16.33
N VAL A 36 -0.33 14.69 16.26
CA VAL A 36 -1.31 15.56 15.61
C VAL A 36 -0.62 16.59 14.71
N ASP A 37 -1.32 17.08 13.70
CA ASP A 37 -0.88 18.23 12.89
C ASP A 37 -1.08 19.57 13.63
N ASP A 38 -0.70 20.67 12.98
CA ASP A 38 -0.80 22.03 13.53
C ASP A 38 -2.25 22.44 13.86
N GLU A 39 -3.23 21.80 13.22
CA GLU A 39 -4.65 21.99 13.50
C GLU A 39 -5.19 21.02 14.58
N GLY A 40 -4.31 20.26 15.24
CA GLY A 40 -4.66 19.33 16.30
C GLY A 40 -5.33 18.04 15.82
N ARG A 41 -5.27 17.73 14.53
CA ARG A 41 -5.90 16.53 13.97
C ARG A 41 -4.91 15.37 13.97
N ARG A 42 -5.37 14.16 14.32
CA ARG A 42 -4.56 12.92 14.41
C ARG A 42 -3.79 12.59 13.13
N LEU A 43 -2.48 12.37 13.18
CA LEU A 43 -1.64 12.09 12.00
C LEU A 43 -1.62 10.62 11.57
N PHE A 44 -1.61 9.70 12.53
CA PHE A 44 -1.27 8.30 12.27
C PHE A 44 -2.41 7.33 12.61
N LEU A 45 -2.55 6.30 11.77
CA LEU A 45 -3.42 5.15 12.02
C LEU A 45 -2.97 4.41 13.28
N HIS A 46 -3.94 3.98 14.10
CA HIS A 46 -3.72 3.16 15.29
C HIS A 46 -4.11 1.71 15.01
N PRO A 47 -3.14 0.77 14.95
CA PRO A 47 -3.38 -0.59 14.45
C PRO A 47 -4.36 -1.42 15.28
N TYR A 48 -4.63 -1.02 16.54
CA TYR A 48 -5.58 -1.72 17.41
C TYR A 48 -6.93 -1.02 17.60
N PHE A 49 -7.02 0.28 17.29
CA PHE A 49 -8.22 1.09 17.60
C PHE A 49 -8.96 1.51 16.33
N ASP A 50 -8.26 1.55 15.20
CA ASP A 50 -8.89 1.83 13.91
C ASP A 50 -9.43 0.53 13.32
N ASP A 51 -10.68 0.21 13.64
CA ASP A 51 -11.40 -0.98 13.16
C ASP A 51 -11.61 -0.99 11.64
N PHE A 52 -11.67 0.18 11.00
CA PHE A 52 -11.80 0.30 9.55
C PHE A 52 -10.61 -0.29 8.76
N LEU A 53 -9.50 -0.61 9.44
CA LEU A 53 -8.34 -1.29 8.86
C LEU A 53 -8.65 -2.74 8.43
N ASP A 54 -9.81 -3.29 8.82
CA ASP A 54 -10.33 -4.58 8.31
C ASP A 54 -10.85 -4.47 6.86
N ARG A 55 -10.95 -3.26 6.31
CA ARG A 55 -11.29 -2.98 4.90
C ARG A 55 -10.04 -2.54 4.15
N GLN A 56 -10.09 -2.58 2.81
CA GLN A 56 -9.01 -2.01 2.00
C GLN A 56 -9.00 -0.48 2.17
N ILE A 57 -7.90 0.07 2.68
CA ILE A 57 -7.77 1.52 2.94
C ILE A 57 -6.86 2.23 1.94
N LEU A 58 -6.11 1.46 1.14
CA LEU A 58 -5.19 1.96 0.14
C LEU A 58 -5.54 1.42 -1.25
N ARG A 59 -5.33 2.25 -2.26
CA ARG A 59 -5.35 1.88 -3.67
C ARG A 59 -4.01 2.23 -4.31
N LEU A 60 -3.54 1.39 -5.22
CA LEU A 60 -2.34 1.64 -6.02
C LEU A 60 -2.71 1.89 -7.48
N GLU A 61 -2.14 2.92 -8.07
CA GLU A 61 -2.32 3.26 -9.48
C GLU A 61 -0.98 3.23 -10.21
N VAL A 62 -0.95 2.57 -11.36
CA VAL A 62 0.18 2.54 -12.29
C VAL A 62 -0.11 3.51 -13.43
N GLY A 63 0.73 4.52 -13.60
CA GLY A 63 0.59 5.54 -14.64
C GLY A 63 1.11 5.09 -16.00
N VAL A 64 0.58 5.70 -17.06
CA VAL A 64 1.05 5.50 -18.45
C VAL A 64 2.37 6.21 -18.72
N PRO A 65 3.20 5.74 -19.69
CA PRO A 65 2.99 4.55 -20.51
C PRO A 65 3.37 3.26 -19.76
N PHE A 66 2.64 2.16 -19.98
CA PHE A 66 2.81 0.94 -19.17
C PHE A 66 4.10 0.16 -19.45
N ASN A 67 4.75 0.36 -20.60
CA ASN A 67 6.08 -0.22 -20.85
C ASN A 67 7.17 0.39 -19.95
N ALA A 68 6.96 1.62 -19.46
CA ALA A 68 7.84 2.31 -18.53
C ALA A 68 7.00 3.31 -17.69
N PRO A 69 6.27 2.85 -16.66
CA PRO A 69 5.35 3.69 -15.91
C PRO A 69 6.02 4.93 -15.33
N VAL A 70 5.45 6.11 -15.58
CA VAL A 70 5.94 7.37 -14.99
C VAL A 70 5.63 7.47 -13.49
N SER A 71 4.63 6.74 -13.04
CA SER A 71 4.20 6.72 -11.65
C SER A 71 3.71 5.33 -11.24
N ILE A 72 3.96 5.00 -9.97
CA ILE A 72 3.27 3.93 -9.26
C ILE A 72 2.93 4.51 -7.90
N ALA A 73 1.68 4.92 -7.70
CA ALA A 73 1.28 5.80 -6.60
C ALA A 73 0.25 5.16 -5.68
N LEU A 74 0.44 5.34 -4.38
CA LEU A 74 -0.53 5.00 -3.34
C LEU A 74 -1.46 6.18 -3.05
N SER A 75 -2.74 5.88 -2.86
CA SER A 75 -3.76 6.83 -2.43
C SER A 75 -4.73 6.15 -1.45
N PRO A 76 -5.47 6.90 -0.62
CA PRO A 76 -6.58 6.33 0.13
C PRO A 76 -7.59 5.66 -0.80
N HIS A 77 -8.16 4.54 -0.37
CA HIS A 77 -9.19 3.86 -1.14
C HIS A 77 -10.46 4.74 -1.25
N PRO A 78 -11.07 4.90 -2.43
CA PRO A 78 -12.20 5.82 -2.60
C PRO A 78 -13.45 5.44 -1.79
N ASP A 79 -13.61 4.17 -1.45
CA ASP A 79 -14.81 3.66 -0.77
C ASP A 79 -14.83 3.87 0.75
N ILE A 80 -13.74 4.36 1.36
CA ILE A 80 -13.74 4.69 2.80
C ILE A 80 -14.27 6.12 3.01
N HIS A 81 -14.82 6.41 4.20
CA HIS A 81 -15.36 7.73 4.52
C HIS A 81 -14.31 8.84 4.36
N ARG A 82 -14.73 10.03 3.94
CA ARG A 82 -13.82 11.15 3.64
C ARG A 82 -12.86 11.48 4.80
N ASP A 83 -13.37 11.55 6.02
CA ASP A 83 -12.53 11.84 7.20
C ASP A 83 -11.45 10.78 7.43
N LEU A 84 -11.73 9.51 7.06
CA LEU A 84 -10.76 8.42 7.12
C LEU A 84 -9.75 8.52 5.96
N GLN A 85 -10.18 8.94 4.77
CA GLN A 85 -9.26 9.23 3.66
C GLN A 85 -8.27 10.33 4.03
N ASP A 86 -8.74 11.39 4.72
CA ASP A 86 -7.89 12.49 5.18
C ASP A 86 -6.88 12.03 6.23
N LEU A 87 -7.27 11.12 7.13
CA LEU A 87 -6.36 10.47 8.08
C LEU A 87 -5.34 9.56 7.37
N VAL A 88 -5.78 8.70 6.46
CA VAL A 88 -4.90 7.80 5.70
C VAL A 88 -3.88 8.64 4.89
N THR A 89 -4.32 9.75 4.31
CA THR A 89 -3.45 10.69 3.59
C THR A 89 -2.36 11.25 4.50
N ARG A 90 -2.73 11.75 5.69
CA ARG A 90 -1.77 12.27 6.66
C ARG A 90 -0.82 11.18 7.16
N HIS A 91 -1.29 9.96 7.36
CA HIS A 91 -0.44 8.82 7.72
C HIS A 91 0.57 8.48 6.63
N LEU A 92 0.13 8.42 5.36
CA LEU A 92 1.01 8.17 4.21
C LEU A 92 2.09 9.25 4.06
N GLN A 93 1.71 10.52 4.26
CA GLN A 93 2.60 11.67 4.16
C GLN A 93 3.59 11.74 5.34
N GLY A 94 3.09 11.68 6.57
CA GLY A 94 3.92 11.76 7.78
C GLY A 94 4.94 10.62 7.89
N LEU A 95 4.61 9.44 7.36
CA LEU A 95 5.55 8.30 7.34
C LEU A 95 6.33 8.15 6.02
N ASP A 96 6.10 9.04 5.04
CA ASP A 96 6.75 9.00 3.72
C ASP A 96 6.63 7.62 3.04
N ILE A 97 5.45 7.01 3.14
CA ILE A 97 5.19 5.62 2.70
C ILE A 97 5.41 5.47 1.20
N GLN A 98 4.95 6.45 0.41
CA GLN A 98 5.07 6.43 -1.05
C GLN A 98 6.53 6.29 -1.47
N SER A 99 7.42 7.17 -1.00
CA SER A 99 8.85 7.15 -1.34
C SER A 99 9.50 5.85 -0.87
N ARG A 100 9.14 5.39 0.33
CA ARG A 100 9.68 4.17 0.93
C ARG A 100 9.37 2.92 0.10
N TYR A 101 8.13 2.74 -0.34
CA TYR A 101 7.68 1.53 -1.01
C TYR A 101 7.69 1.64 -2.54
N TYR A 102 8.03 2.79 -3.11
CA TYR A 102 8.13 2.97 -4.56
C TYR A 102 9.04 1.92 -5.22
N ARG A 103 10.24 1.69 -4.68
CA ARG A 103 11.17 0.66 -5.19
C ARG A 103 10.61 -0.76 -5.07
N TYR A 104 9.81 -1.04 -4.05
CA TYR A 104 9.15 -2.34 -3.91
C TYR A 104 8.14 -2.54 -5.05
N PHE A 105 7.28 -1.56 -5.31
CA PHE A 105 6.29 -1.66 -6.38
C PHE A 105 6.89 -1.66 -7.77
N GLN A 106 7.96 -0.90 -8.01
CA GLN A 106 8.71 -0.98 -9.27
C GLN A 106 9.24 -2.41 -9.53
N LYS A 107 9.82 -3.05 -8.50
CA LYS A 107 10.29 -4.44 -8.61
C LYS A 107 9.12 -5.41 -8.81
N ALA A 108 8.00 -5.20 -8.12
CA ALA A 108 6.79 -5.99 -8.30
C ALA A 108 6.25 -5.89 -9.73
N TYR A 109 6.26 -4.68 -10.30
CA TYR A 109 5.85 -4.41 -11.68
C TYR A 109 6.76 -5.11 -12.71
N ILE A 110 8.08 -4.98 -12.58
CA ILE A 110 9.03 -5.69 -13.45
C ILE A 110 8.85 -7.22 -13.35
N ARG A 111 8.62 -7.73 -12.14
CA ARG A 111 8.32 -9.15 -11.93
C ARG A 111 7.01 -9.55 -12.61
N LEU A 112 5.95 -8.74 -12.50
CA LEU A 112 4.67 -8.98 -13.15
C LEU A 112 4.85 -9.10 -14.67
N LEU A 113 5.54 -8.17 -15.30
CA LEU A 113 5.79 -8.22 -16.75
C LEU A 113 6.51 -9.52 -17.17
N ARG A 114 7.50 -9.96 -16.40
CA ARG A 114 8.19 -11.25 -16.63
C ARG A 114 7.27 -12.47 -16.44
N LEU A 115 6.36 -12.42 -15.48
CA LEU A 115 5.39 -13.49 -15.25
C LEU A 115 4.36 -13.55 -16.37
N VAL A 116 3.83 -12.41 -16.80
CA VAL A 116 2.86 -12.30 -17.89
C VAL A 116 3.45 -12.82 -19.20
N ARG A 117 4.71 -12.51 -19.52
CA ARG A 117 5.41 -13.10 -20.68
C ARG A 117 5.35 -14.63 -20.65
N LYS A 118 5.69 -15.24 -19.51
CA LYS A 118 5.66 -16.70 -19.33
C LYS A 118 4.24 -17.29 -19.36
N MET A 119 3.24 -16.54 -18.92
CA MET A 119 1.83 -16.95 -19.02
C MET A 119 1.40 -17.03 -20.48
N ARG A 120 1.70 -15.98 -21.25
CA ARG A 120 1.38 -15.90 -22.69
C ARG A 120 2.10 -16.99 -23.49
N GLU A 121 3.37 -17.27 -23.20
CA GLU A 121 4.12 -18.38 -23.82
C GLU A 121 3.47 -19.76 -23.59
N LYS A 122 2.69 -19.90 -22.52
CA LYS A 122 1.98 -21.12 -22.14
C LYS A 122 0.48 -21.09 -22.44
N ASP A 123 0.02 -20.06 -23.16
CA ASP A 123 -1.41 -19.86 -23.47
C ASP A 123 -2.31 -19.83 -22.22
N LEU A 124 -1.81 -19.25 -21.11
CA LEU A 124 -2.58 -19.06 -19.89
C LEU A 124 -3.32 -17.72 -19.92
N ASP A 125 -4.54 -17.71 -19.41
CA ASP A 125 -5.34 -16.47 -19.24
C ASP A 125 -4.70 -15.56 -18.19
N VAL A 126 -4.15 -14.43 -18.65
CA VAL A 126 -3.45 -13.45 -17.80
C VAL A 126 -4.35 -12.88 -16.71
N ARG A 127 -5.64 -12.63 -17.00
CA ARG A 127 -6.57 -12.06 -16.03
C ARG A 127 -6.85 -13.05 -14.91
N VAL A 128 -7.11 -14.30 -15.26
CA VAL A 128 -7.32 -15.38 -14.27
C VAL A 128 -6.07 -15.59 -13.41
N GLN A 129 -4.88 -15.53 -14.00
CA GLN A 129 -3.63 -15.71 -13.25
C GLN A 129 -3.33 -14.53 -12.29
N ILE A 130 -3.62 -13.29 -12.69
CA ILE A 130 -3.45 -12.12 -11.82
C ILE A 130 -4.47 -12.14 -10.67
N GLU A 131 -5.71 -12.54 -10.93
CA GLU A 131 -6.73 -12.75 -9.89
C GLU A 131 -6.28 -13.79 -8.86
N GLN A 132 -5.72 -14.92 -9.30
CA GLN A 132 -5.14 -15.92 -8.40
C GLN A 132 -4.03 -15.32 -7.51
N PHE A 133 -3.13 -14.49 -8.08
CA PHE A 133 -2.10 -13.83 -7.26
C PHE A 133 -2.66 -12.83 -6.27
N ARG A 134 -3.73 -12.12 -6.64
CA ARG A 134 -4.46 -11.24 -5.73
C ARG A 134 -5.02 -12.04 -4.56
N ASP A 135 -5.72 -13.14 -4.83
CA ASP A 135 -6.36 -13.96 -3.80
C ASP A 135 -5.35 -14.60 -2.84
N LEU A 136 -4.23 -15.12 -3.37
CA LEU A 136 -3.12 -15.60 -2.53
C LEU A 136 -2.51 -14.47 -1.67
N ALA A 137 -2.47 -13.24 -2.17
CA ALA A 137 -1.97 -12.11 -1.39
C ALA A 137 -2.98 -11.65 -0.32
N LEU A 138 -4.29 -11.82 -0.57
CA LEU A 138 -5.36 -11.52 0.36
C LEU A 138 -5.29 -12.38 1.63
N GLU A 139 -4.81 -13.64 1.52
CA GLU A 139 -4.59 -14.54 2.68
C GLU A 139 -3.68 -13.92 3.75
N LYS A 140 -2.79 -12.99 3.38
CA LYS A 140 -1.93 -12.27 4.33
C LYS A 140 -2.64 -11.12 5.01
N SER A 141 -3.33 -10.29 4.23
CA SER A 141 -4.13 -9.14 4.67
C SER A 141 -4.68 -8.41 3.44
N ILE A 142 -5.90 -7.86 3.57
CA ILE A 142 -6.51 -6.94 2.62
C ILE A 142 -5.69 -5.65 2.39
N ASN A 143 -4.86 -5.27 3.36
CA ASN A 143 -3.95 -4.13 3.27
C ASN A 143 -2.48 -4.57 3.08
N SER A 144 -2.23 -5.82 2.69
CA SER A 144 -0.86 -6.25 2.33
C SER A 144 -0.42 -5.60 1.01
N TRP A 145 0.88 -5.28 0.89
CA TRP A 145 1.41 -4.67 -0.33
C TRP A 145 1.22 -5.53 -1.58
N GLY A 146 1.20 -6.85 -1.43
CA GLY A 146 0.90 -7.77 -2.52
C GLY A 146 -0.55 -7.63 -2.99
N HIS A 147 -1.50 -7.65 -2.05
CA HIS A 147 -2.93 -7.52 -2.37
C HIS A 147 -3.21 -6.17 -3.03
N ILE A 148 -2.76 -5.06 -2.42
CA ILE A 148 -2.92 -3.70 -2.96
C ILE A 148 -2.33 -3.57 -4.37
N PHE A 149 -1.18 -4.19 -4.64
CA PHE A 149 -0.55 -4.14 -5.95
C PHE A 149 -1.38 -4.89 -7.01
N TYR A 150 -1.76 -6.15 -6.77
CA TYR A 150 -2.51 -6.93 -7.74
C TYR A 150 -3.94 -6.43 -7.92
N GLU A 151 -4.58 -5.96 -6.85
CA GLU A 151 -5.88 -5.31 -6.91
C GLU A 151 -5.83 -4.03 -7.77
N GLY A 152 -4.81 -3.18 -7.59
CA GLY A 152 -4.61 -1.99 -8.41
C GLY A 152 -4.32 -2.29 -9.89
N VAL A 153 -3.60 -3.39 -10.18
CA VAL A 153 -3.40 -3.87 -11.55
C VAL A 153 -4.72 -4.33 -12.16
N GLN A 154 -5.50 -5.13 -11.43
CA GLN A 154 -6.75 -5.72 -11.90
C GLN A 154 -7.85 -4.68 -12.16
N HIS A 155 -7.92 -3.62 -11.36
CA HIS A 155 -8.89 -2.53 -11.54
C HIS A 155 -8.50 -1.53 -12.63
N ASN A 156 -7.25 -1.55 -13.09
CA ASN A 156 -6.81 -0.73 -14.21
C ASN A 156 -7.04 -1.49 -15.53
N GLU A 157 -8.22 -1.32 -16.12
CA GLU A 157 -8.61 -2.00 -17.36
C GLU A 157 -7.65 -1.74 -18.53
N GLN A 158 -7.08 -0.54 -18.64
CA GLN A 158 -6.10 -0.22 -19.69
C GLN A 158 -4.79 -1.00 -19.47
N LEU A 159 -4.34 -1.11 -18.22
CA LEU A 159 -3.17 -1.91 -17.89
C LEU A 159 -3.44 -3.41 -18.11
N MET A 160 -4.64 -3.89 -17.76
CA MET A 160 -5.02 -5.29 -18.00
C MET A 160 -5.05 -5.64 -19.49
N GLU A 161 -5.56 -4.74 -20.33
CA GLU A 161 -5.54 -4.90 -21.79
C GLU A 161 -4.09 -4.91 -22.31
N TYR A 162 -3.26 -3.96 -21.86
CA TYR A 162 -1.83 -3.91 -22.17
C TYR A 162 -1.12 -5.22 -21.80
N LEU A 163 -1.33 -5.71 -20.57
CA LEU A 163 -0.77 -6.96 -20.06
C LEU A 163 -1.32 -8.20 -20.77
N SER A 164 -2.49 -8.14 -21.38
CA SER A 164 -3.08 -9.30 -22.07
C SER A 164 -2.70 -9.36 -23.55
N LYS A 165 -2.64 -8.22 -24.25
CA LYS A 165 -2.62 -8.19 -25.72
C LYS A 165 -1.46 -7.42 -26.35
N GLU A 166 -0.87 -6.45 -25.66
CA GLU A 166 0.17 -5.58 -26.25
C GLU A 166 1.60 -6.12 -26.07
N ASP A 167 2.55 -5.57 -26.82
CA ASP A 167 3.96 -5.93 -26.74
C ASP A 167 4.59 -5.47 -25.42
N LEU A 168 5.11 -6.44 -24.67
CA LEU A 168 5.78 -6.20 -23.40
C LEU A 168 7.25 -5.84 -23.63
N PRO A 169 7.84 -4.87 -22.89
CA PRO A 169 9.23 -4.46 -23.06
C PRO A 169 10.19 -5.61 -22.75
N THR A 170 11.35 -5.62 -23.40
CA THR A 170 12.44 -6.57 -23.09
C THR A 170 13.09 -6.18 -21.75
N LEU A 171 13.04 -7.09 -20.77
CA LEU A 171 13.39 -6.87 -19.35
C LEU A 171 14.54 -7.74 -18.86
#